data_AF-A0A7J0ADX0-F1
#
_entry.id   AF-A0A7J0ADX0-F1
#
_cell.length_a   1.000
_cell.length_b   1.000
_cell.length_c   1.000
_cell.angle_alpha   90.00
_cell.angle_beta   90.00
_cell.angle_gamma   90.00
#
_symmetry.space_group_name_H-M   'P 1'
#
loop_
_entity.id
_entity.type
_entity.pdbx_description
1 polymer ?
#
loop_
_entity_poly.entity_id
_entity_poly.type
_entity_poly.pdbx_seq_one_letter_code
_entity_poly.pdbx_strand_id
1 'polypeptide(L)' 'MTAKTVSRILAIHQMIYPVLGLILSSIWTVAHLWKGTMNIPGAILSVTFLVVTAYLSVLSYKEVKAEYKK' A
#
# COMPACT_ATOMS: atom_id res chain seq x y z
N MET A 1 21.00 -0.38 -20.50
CA MET A 1 20.36 -0.16 -19.19
C MET A 1 21.09 -1.03 -18.18
N THR A 2 21.68 -0.47 -17.11
CA THR A 2 22.45 -1.27 -16.14
C THR A 2 21.54 -2.00 -15.17
N ALA A 3 21.92 -3.18 -14.66
CA ALA A 3 21.13 -3.96 -13.70
C ALA A 3 20.68 -3.14 -12.46
N LYS A 4 21.52 -2.20 -12.02
CA LYS A 4 21.23 -1.26 -10.93
C LYS A 4 20.06 -0.30 -11.25
N THR A 5 19.88 0.07 -12.51
CA THR A 5 18.77 0.92 -12.96
C THR A 5 17.45 0.16 -12.94
N VAL A 6 17.45 -1.11 -13.36
CA VAL A 6 16.26 -1.97 -13.35
C VAL A 6 15.82 -2.28 -11.92
N SER A 7 16.77 -2.59 -11.03
CA SER A 7 16.52 -2.81 -9.60
C SER A 7 15.86 -1.59 -8.94
N ARG A 8 16.39 -0.39 -9.19
CA ARG A 8 15.80 0.87 -8.69
C ARG A 8 14.39 1.14 -9.21
N ILE A 9 14.14 0.91 -10.49
CA ILE A 9 12.80 1.11 -11.08
C ILE A 9 11.81 0.14 -10.46
N LEU A 10 12.20 -1.12 -10.27
CA LEU A 10 11.38 -2.14 -9.64
C LEU A 10 11.09 -1.80 -8.16
N ALA A 11 12.10 -1.34 -7.42
CA ALA A 11 11.95 -0.93 -6.02
C ALA A 11 11.01 0.29 -5.87
N ILE A 12 11.11 1.28 -6.77
CA ILE A 12 10.18 2.43 -6.81
C ILE A 12 8.76 1.95 -7.16
N HIS A 13 8.62 1.06 -8.14
CA HIS A 13 7.32 0.47 -8.50
C HIS A 13 6.69 -0.26 -7.31
N GLN A 14 7.48 -1.07 -6.59
CA GLN A 14 7.05 -1.78 -5.39
C GLN A 14 6.63 -0.85 -4.27
N MET A 15 7.12 0.39 -4.25
CA MET A 15 6.76 1.38 -3.24
C MET A 15 5.49 2.16 -3.60
N ILE A 16 5.22 2.37 -4.89
CA ILE A 16 4.06 3.11 -5.37
C ILE A 16 2.76 2.30 -5.19
N TYR A 17 2.76 1.00 -5.50
CA TYR A 17 1.54 0.19 -5.42
C TYR A 17 0.91 0.10 -4.02
N PRO A 18 1.67 -0.14 -2.94
CA PRO A 18 1.11 -0.17 -1.59
C PRO A 18 0.53 1.18 -1.19
N VAL A 19 1.19 2.28 -1.55
CA VAL A 19 0.71 3.65 -1.25
C VAL A 19 -0.61 3.93 -1.98
N LEU A 20 -0.69 3.61 -3.27
CA LEU A 20 -1.93 3.74 -4.04
C LEU A 20 -3.04 2.86 -3.48
N GLY A 21 -2.72 1.62 -3.08
CA GLY A 21 -3.65 0.71 -2.43
C GLY A 21 -4.18 1.24 -1.11
N LEU A 22 -3.33 1.92 -0.32
CA LEU A 22 -3.68 2.53 0.96
C LEU A 22 -4.67 3.68 0.75
N ILE A 23 -4.42 4.53 -0.25
CA ILE A 23 -5.32 5.62 -0.62
C ILE A 23 -6.67 5.07 -1.07
N LEU A 24 -6.67 4.09 -1.98
CA LEU A 24 -7.91 3.49 -2.50
C LEU A 24 -8.72 2.84 -1.37
N SER A 25 -8.06 2.07 -0.51
CA SER A 25 -8.68 1.40 0.63
C SER A 25 -9.25 2.40 1.64
N SER A 26 -8.54 3.51 1.88
CA SER A 26 -9.02 4.59 2.74
C SER A 26 -10.26 5.27 2.15
N ILE A 27 -10.24 5.63 0.86
CA ILE A 27 -11.38 6.25 0.16
C ILE A 27 -12.58 5.32 0.18
N TRP A 28 -12.39 4.03 -0.11
CA TRP A 28 -13.44 3.03 -0.10
C TRP A 28 -14.10 2.93 1.28
N THR A 29 -13.29 2.82 2.33
CA THR A 29 -13.76 2.74 3.71
C THR A 29 -14.57 3.99 4.09
N VAL A 30 -14.02 5.18 3.82
CA VAL A 30 -14.68 6.46 4.13
C VAL A 30 -15.98 6.62 3.33
N ALA A 31 -16.01 6.23 2.05
CA ALA A 31 -17.20 6.30 1.21
C ALA A 31 -18.34 5.42 1.75
N HIS A 32 -18.02 4.21 2.21
CA HIS A 32 -19.02 3.32 2.81
C HIS A 32 -19.51 3.79 4.17
N LEU A 33 -18.64 4.37 4.99
CA LEU A 33 -19.02 5.00 6.27
C LEU A 33 -19.95 6.19 6.02
N TRP A 34 -19.58 7.08 5.10
CA TRP A 34 -20.36 8.28 4.78
C TRP A 34 -21.75 7.95 4.26
N LYS A 35 -21.86 6.98 3.36
CA LYS A 35 -23.16 6.55 2.82
C LYS A 35 -23.98 5.70 3.80
N GLY A 36 -23.43 5.35 4.97
CA GLY A 36 -24.09 4.44 5.92
C GLY A 36 -24.32 3.04 5.36
N THR A 37 -23.55 2.64 4.34
CA THR A 37 -23.70 1.34 3.63
C THR A 37 -22.75 0.27 4.18
N MET A 38 -21.88 0.64 5.12
CA MET A 38 -20.91 -0.26 5.72
C MET A 38 -21.62 -1.30 6.60
N ASN A 39 -21.58 -2.57 6.20
CA ASN A 39 -22.00 -3.69 7.05
C ASN A 39 -20.80 -4.27 7.82
N ILE A 40 -21.06 -5.09 8.84
CA ILE A 40 -20.00 -5.69 9.69
C ILE A 40 -18.95 -6.46 8.87
N PRO A 41 -19.31 -7.32 7.90
CA PRO A 41 -18.32 -8.00 7.05
C PRO A 41 -17.47 -7.02 6.21
N GLY A 42 -18.09 -5.97 5.66
CA GLY A 42 -17.42 -4.93 4.89
C GLY A 42 -16.45 -4.11 5.73
N ALA A 43 -16.79 -3.84 6.99
CA ALA A 43 -15.90 -3.19 7.95
C ALA A 43 -14.68 -4.07 8.26
N ILE A 44 -14.87 -5.36 8.54
CA ILE A 44 -13.78 -6.31 8.82
C ILE A 44 -12.83 -6.41 7.61
N LEU A 45 -13.38 -6.54 6.40
CA LEU A 45 -12.59 -6.58 5.17
C LEU A 45 -11.81 -5.28 4.97
N SER A 46 -12.45 -4.12 5.17
CA SER A 46 -11.82 -2.82 5.02
C SER A 46 -10.65 -2.62 5.99
N VAL A 47 -10.82 -2.99 7.26
CA VAL A 47 -9.75 -2.94 8.27
C VAL A 47 -8.62 -3.90 7.92
N THR A 48 -8.95 -5.13 7.51
CA THR A 48 -7.94 -6.12 7.09
C THR A 48 -7.12 -5.62 5.90
N PHE A 49 -7.79 -5.01 4.91
CA PHE A 49 -7.14 -4.47 3.72
C PHE A 49 -6.21 -3.29 4.04
N LEU A 50 -6.64 -2.41 4.96
CA LEU A 50 -5.81 -1.32 5.47
C LEU A 50 -4.55 -1.84 6.17
N VAL A 51 -4.70 -2.83 7.06
CA VAL A 51 -3.58 -3.39 7.82
C VAL A 51 -2.56 -4.07 6.90
N VAL A 52 -3.02 -4.90 5.97
CA VAL A 52 -2.14 -5.59 5.00
C VAL A 52 -1.40 -4.58 4.12
N THR A 53 -2.11 -3.56 3.64
CA THR A 53 -1.50 -2.56 2.75
C THR A 53 -0.51 -1.66 3.49
N ALA A 54 -0.79 -1.30 4.74
CA ALA A 54 0.15 -0.58 5.59
C ALA A 54 1.41 -1.41 5.87
N TYR A 55 1.26 -2.71 6.15
CA TYR A 55 2.39 -3.61 6.34
C TYR A 55 3.28 -3.70 5.09
N LEU A 56 2.68 -3.89 3.91
CA LEU A 56 3.41 -3.93 2.64
C LEU A 56 4.12 -2.60 2.35
N SER A 57 3.50 -1.47 2.69
CA SER A 57 4.12 -0.15 2.53
C SER A 57 5.35 0.01 3.41
N VAL A 58 5.29 -0.44 4.67
CA VAL A 58 6.44 -0.43 5.59
C VAL A 58 7.56 -1.34 5.10
N LEU A 59 7.22 -2.52 4.58
CA LEU A 59 8.19 -3.46 4.03
C LEU A 59 8.90 -2.86 2.82
N SER A 60 8.13 -2.34 1.85
CA SER A 60 8.70 -1.72 0.65
C SER A 60 9.56 -0.49 0.99
N TYR A 61 9.16 0.33 1.96
CA TYR A 61 10.00 1.44 2.43
C TYR A 61 11.35 0.97 3.00
N LYS A 62 11.36 -0.14 3.76
CA LYS A 62 12.61 -0.72 4.28
C LYS A 62 13.52 -1.23 3.18
N GLU A 63 12.96 -1.89 2.16
CA GLU A 63 13.70 -2.40 1.00
C GLU A 63 14.35 -1.26 0.20
N VAL A 64 13.56 -0.23 -0.14
CA VAL A 64 14.08 0.97 -0.82
C VAL A 64 15.17 1.64 0.03
N LYS A 65 14.94 1.84 1.33
CA LYS A 65 15.94 2.44 2.22
C LYS A 65 17.24 1.63 2.28
N ALA A 66 17.17 0.31 2.24
CA ALA A 66 18.34 -0.56 2.22
C ALA A 66 19.10 -0.45 0.89
N GLU A 67 18.39 -0.33 -0.24
CA GLU A 67 19.00 -0.17 -1.56
C GLU A 67 19.66 1.20 -1.76
N TYR A 68 19.11 2.27 -1.16
CA TYR A 68 19.71 3.61 -1.21
C TYR A 68 20.85 3.83 -0.21
N LYS A 69 20.99 2.98 0.81
CA LYS A 69 22.12 3.01 1.76
C LYS A 69 23.34 2.19 1.32
N LYS A 70 23.24 1.41 0.24
CA LYS A 70 24.34 0.67 -0.41
C LYS A 70 24.93 1.44 -1.59
#